data_AF-A0A8B5XA32-F1
#
_entry.id   AF-A0A8B5XA32-F1
#
_cell.length_a   1.000
_cell.length_b   1.000
_cell.length_c   1.000
_cell.angle_alpha   90.00
_cell.angle_beta   90.00
_cell.angle_gamma   90.00
#
_symmetry.space_group_name_H-M   'P 1'
#
loop_
_entity.id
_entity.type
_entity.pdbx_description
1 polymer ?
#
loop_
_entity_poly.entity_id
_entity_poly.type
_entity_poly.pdbx_seq_one_letter_code
_entity_poly.pdbx_strand_id
1 'polypeptide(L)'
;MPLLESVLSNLKLSQPFRSFLNELLLLLLIVPGRATFRNLSRYSAYVEKTFSRWFRRKVDWAGMNVAAIRAVVPVGHESVLAFDPSHVPKSGQHTEGLGHFWNGSAGRAERGLEINALSWVDVTANTAYTISAEMTPPGSGGASSSDTPANPGTPVNADTPVNPDTIPSKAPSRRKKTEAKA
;
A
#
# COMPACT_ATOMS: atom_id res chain seq x y z
N MET A 1 10.25 -6.09 26.68
CA MET A 1 11.24 -5.25 25.97
C MET A 1 11.01 -3.78 26.32
N PRO A 2 11.88 -3.18 27.16
CA PRO A 2 11.94 -1.77 27.54
C PRO A 2 11.11 -0.76 26.74
N LEU A 3 11.75 -0.46 25.62
CA LEU A 3 11.34 0.52 24.63
C LEU A 3 10.01 0.18 23.97
N LEU A 4 9.81 -1.09 23.58
CA LEU A 4 8.59 -1.51 22.91
C LEU A 4 7.37 -1.32 23.82
N GLU A 5 7.49 -1.70 25.10
CA GLU A 5 6.40 -1.52 26.06
C GLU A 5 6.12 -0.04 26.32
N SER A 6 7.16 0.78 26.46
CA SER A 6 7.03 2.24 26.60
C SER A 6 6.29 2.86 25.41
N VAL A 7 6.75 2.56 24.19
CA VAL A 7 6.18 3.11 22.96
C VAL A 7 4.74 2.62 22.72
N LEU A 8 4.47 1.33 22.96
CA LEU A 8 3.10 0.79 22.86
C LEU A 8 2.13 1.40 23.87
N SER A 9 2.63 1.93 25.00
CA SER A 9 1.79 2.64 25.98
C SER A 9 1.27 3.97 25.45
N ASN A 10 1.98 4.59 24.50
CA ASN A 10 1.62 5.88 23.93
C ASN A 10 0.48 5.76 22.91
N LEU A 11 0.21 4.56 22.40
CA LEU A 11 -0.93 4.31 21.52
C LEU A 11 -2.20 4.03 22.34
N LYS A 12 -3.33 4.60 21.92
CA LYS A 12 -4.65 4.37 22.51
C LYS A 12 -5.20 2.99 22.09
N LEU A 13 -4.61 1.91 22.61
CA LEU A 13 -4.98 0.53 22.30
C LEU A 13 -5.64 -0.15 23.50
N SER A 14 -6.55 -1.09 23.22
CA SER A 14 -7.07 -1.97 24.26
C SER A 14 -5.98 -2.92 24.77
N GLN A 15 -6.02 -3.27 26.05
CA GLN A 15 -5.03 -4.19 26.66
C GLN A 15 -4.84 -5.49 25.85
N PRO A 16 -5.90 -6.21 25.41
CA PRO A 16 -5.70 -7.45 24.65
C PRO A 16 -4.98 -7.22 23.31
N PHE A 17 -5.23 -6.07 22.67
CA PHE A 17 -4.59 -5.75 21.39
C PHE A 17 -3.13 -5.35 21.59
N ARG A 18 -2.82 -4.64 22.67
CA ARG A 18 -1.44 -4.32 23.04
C ARG A 18 -0.62 -5.59 23.32
N SER A 19 -1.17 -6.55 24.06
CA SER A 19 -0.54 -7.85 24.28
C SER A 19 -0.31 -8.59 22.97
N PHE A 20 -1.31 -8.61 22.08
CA PHE A 20 -1.19 -9.19 20.75
C PHE A 20 -0.07 -8.54 19.92
N LEU A 21 0.03 -7.19 19.89
CA LEU A 21 1.07 -6.50 19.14
C LEU A 21 2.47 -6.78 19.69
N ASN A 22 2.61 -6.85 21.02
CA ASN A 22 3.89 -7.20 21.64
C ASN A 22 4.37 -8.59 21.21
N GLU A 23 3.48 -9.59 21.25
CA GLU A 23 3.79 -10.95 20.79
C GLU A 23 4.04 -10.99 19.28
N LEU A 24 3.23 -10.32 18.48
CA LEU A 24 3.40 -10.24 17.03
C LEU A 24 4.78 -9.69 16.65
N LEU A 25 5.17 -8.55 17.23
CA LEU A 25 6.44 -7.90 16.91
C LEU A 25 7.63 -8.77 17.35
N LEU A 26 7.51 -9.46 18.49
CA LEU A 26 8.52 -10.43 18.90
C LEU A 26 8.62 -11.60 17.92
N LEU A 27 7.49 -12.17 17.50
CA LEU A 27 7.45 -13.27 16.54
C LEU A 27 8.06 -12.89 15.19
N LEU A 28 7.81 -11.68 14.70
CA LEU A 28 8.42 -11.19 13.46
C LEU A 28 9.95 -11.06 13.55
N LEU A 29 10.51 -10.88 14.75
CA LEU A 29 11.95 -10.81 14.97
C LEU A 29 12.59 -12.18 15.10
N ILE A 30 11.91 -13.14 15.75
CA ILE A 30 12.51 -14.44 16.11
C ILE A 30 12.17 -15.58 15.15
N VAL A 31 11.03 -15.53 14.48
CA VAL A 31 10.56 -16.65 13.63
C VAL A 31 11.12 -16.49 12.23
N PRO A 32 12.00 -17.40 11.76
CA PRO A 32 12.52 -17.33 10.41
C PRO A 32 11.46 -17.72 9.37
N GLY A 33 11.64 -17.21 8.15
CA GLY A 33 10.80 -17.54 7.00
C GLY A 33 9.64 -16.58 6.77
N ARG A 34 8.54 -17.09 6.19
CA ARG A 34 7.41 -16.25 5.79
C ARG A 34 6.51 -15.95 6.99
N ALA A 35 6.23 -14.67 7.23
CA ALA A 35 5.29 -14.19 8.24
C ALA A 35 3.82 -14.39 7.80
N THR A 36 3.41 -15.64 7.60
CA THR A 36 2.00 -15.99 7.33
C THR A 36 1.27 -16.23 8.64
N PHE A 37 -0.06 -16.01 8.69
CA PHE A 37 -0.85 -16.27 9.90
C PHE A 37 -0.70 -17.71 10.40
N ARG A 38 -0.62 -18.68 9.49
CA ARG A 38 -0.33 -20.08 9.81
C ARG A 38 1.03 -20.28 10.46
N ASN A 39 2.06 -19.63 9.94
CA ASN A 39 3.40 -19.79 10.48
C ASN A 39 3.50 -19.14 11.85
N LEU A 40 2.99 -17.91 12.00
CA LEU A 40 2.98 -17.18 13.26
C LEU A 40 2.17 -17.91 14.34
N SER A 41 1.03 -18.52 13.99
CA SER A 41 0.22 -19.27 14.95
C SER A 41 0.87 -20.54 15.50
N ARG A 42 1.90 -21.09 14.84
CA ARG A 42 2.63 -22.26 15.35
C ARG A 42 3.53 -21.93 16.53
N TYR A 43 3.96 -20.67 16.62
CA TYR A 43 4.90 -20.18 17.63
C TYR A 43 4.22 -19.24 18.62
N SER A 44 2.89 -19.18 18.62
CA SER A 44 2.08 -18.25 19.40
C SER A 44 0.98 -18.99 20.16
N ALA A 45 0.46 -18.37 21.22
CA ALA A 45 -0.79 -18.82 21.84
C ALA A 45 -2.04 -18.50 20.99
N TYR A 46 -1.90 -17.68 19.94
CA TYR A 46 -2.99 -17.27 19.07
C TYR A 46 -3.12 -18.15 17.82
N VAL A 47 -4.35 -18.47 17.45
CA VAL A 47 -4.67 -19.21 16.21
C VAL A 47 -4.75 -18.30 14.99
N GLU A 48 -4.68 -18.88 13.78
CA GLU A 48 -4.75 -18.14 12.50
C GLU A 48 -5.92 -17.13 12.43
N LYS A 49 -7.10 -17.52 12.94
CA LYS A 49 -8.30 -16.68 12.97
C LYS A 49 -8.12 -15.43 13.84
N THR A 50 -7.38 -15.54 14.93
CA THR A 50 -7.08 -14.43 15.84
C THR A 50 -6.13 -13.44 15.18
N PHE A 51 -5.07 -13.93 14.53
CA PHE A 51 -4.18 -13.10 13.71
C PHE A 51 -4.97 -12.35 12.63
N SER A 52 -5.77 -13.07 11.83
CA SER A 52 -6.59 -12.47 10.77
C SER A 52 -7.53 -11.36 11.29
N ARG A 53 -8.17 -11.57 12.44
CA ARG A 53 -9.05 -10.57 13.06
C ARG A 53 -8.29 -9.34 13.53
N TRP A 54 -7.15 -9.51 14.19
CA TRP A 54 -6.38 -8.38 14.72
C TRP A 54 -5.67 -7.59 13.63
N PHE A 55 -5.15 -8.23 12.57
CA PHE A 55 -4.54 -7.56 11.42
C PHE A 55 -5.50 -6.65 10.64
N ARG A 56 -6.82 -6.85 10.75
CA ARG A 56 -7.83 -5.94 10.16
C ARG A 56 -7.94 -4.61 10.91
N ARG A 57 -7.38 -4.50 12.11
CA ARG A 57 -7.39 -3.24 12.86
C ARG A 57 -6.32 -2.30 12.31
N LYS A 58 -6.69 -1.02 12.18
CA LYS A 58 -5.73 0.03 11.87
C LYS A 58 -4.86 0.30 13.09
N VAL A 59 -3.56 0.48 12.84
CA VAL A 59 -2.55 0.90 13.82
C VAL A 59 -1.81 2.07 13.21
N ASP A 60 -1.57 3.12 13.99
CA ASP A 60 -0.71 4.23 13.59
C ASP A 60 0.77 3.81 13.74
N TRP A 61 1.25 3.01 12.79
CA TRP A 61 2.62 2.50 12.78
C TRP A 61 3.65 3.63 12.66
N ALA A 62 3.35 4.64 11.84
CA ALA A 62 4.24 5.79 11.65
C ALA A 62 4.40 6.60 12.94
N GLY A 63 3.29 6.94 13.61
CA GLY A 63 3.33 7.63 14.90
C GLY A 63 4.06 6.82 15.98
N MET A 64 3.87 5.50 16.00
CA MET A 64 4.60 4.59 16.89
C MET A 64 6.11 4.64 16.64
N ASN A 65 6.53 4.51 15.37
CA ASN A 65 7.94 4.52 14.99
C ASN A 65 8.59 5.88 15.31
N VAL A 66 7.91 7.00 15.02
CA VAL A 66 8.39 8.34 15.39
C VAL A 66 8.56 8.48 16.92
N ALA A 67 7.62 7.96 17.72
CA ALA A 67 7.75 7.97 19.17
C ALA A 67 8.95 7.12 19.64
N ALA A 68 9.20 5.97 19.02
CA ALA A 68 10.37 5.14 19.32
C ALA A 68 11.68 5.85 18.96
N ILE A 69 11.74 6.47 17.78
CA ILE A 69 12.91 7.23 17.31
C ILE A 69 13.23 8.38 18.25
N ARG A 70 12.23 9.18 18.63
CA ARG A 70 12.40 10.29 19.58
C ARG A 70 12.85 9.86 20.98
N ALA A 71 12.61 8.61 21.36
CA ALA A 71 13.06 8.07 22.64
C ALA A 71 14.55 7.68 22.62
N VAL A 72 15.16 7.53 21.44
CA VAL A 72 16.56 7.07 21.29
C VAL A 72 17.48 8.06 20.59
N VAL A 73 16.96 8.93 19.72
CA VAL A 73 17.72 9.96 19.01
C VAL A 73 17.83 11.22 19.87
N PRO A 74 19.04 11.70 20.21
CA PRO A 74 19.24 12.93 20.97
C PRO A 74 18.75 14.18 20.23
N VAL A 75 18.17 15.14 20.97
CA VAL A 75 17.57 16.39 20.41
C VAL A 75 18.57 17.25 19.63
N GLY A 76 19.87 17.15 19.92
CA GLY A 76 20.93 17.92 19.25
C GLY A 76 21.53 17.26 18.01
N HIS A 77 21.10 16.05 17.64
CA HIS A 77 21.64 15.38 16.46
C HIS A 77 21.09 16.00 15.18
N GLU A 78 21.97 16.19 14.20
CA GLU A 78 21.57 16.55 12.85
C GLU A 78 20.77 15.40 12.24
N SER A 79 19.60 15.72 11.69
CA SER A 79 18.69 14.72 11.15
C SER A 79 18.08 15.18 9.84
N VAL A 80 17.88 14.25 8.92
CA VAL A 80 17.17 14.46 7.65
C VAL A 80 16.08 13.41 7.45
N LEU A 81 15.07 13.74 6.66
CA LEU A 81 14.07 12.77 6.22
C LEU A 81 14.46 12.26 4.83
N ALA A 82 14.59 10.94 4.71
CA ALA A 82 14.87 10.27 3.46
C ALA A 82 13.60 9.57 2.96
N PHE A 83 13.31 9.73 1.67
CA PHE A 83 12.20 9.09 0.99
C PHE A 83 12.72 8.37 -0.25
N ASP A 84 12.37 7.10 -0.41
CA ASP A 84 12.75 6.32 -1.59
C ASP A 84 11.67 5.28 -1.95
N PRO A 85 11.10 5.32 -3.17
CA PRO A 85 10.24 4.27 -3.69
C PRO A 85 11.06 3.08 -4.19
N SER A 86 10.63 1.86 -3.86
CA SER A 86 11.28 0.62 -4.27
C SER A 86 10.32 -0.30 -5.02
N HIS A 87 10.75 -0.79 -6.18
CA HIS A 87 10.05 -1.83 -6.93
C HIS A 87 10.22 -3.20 -6.26
N VAL A 88 9.12 -3.90 -6.02
CA VAL A 88 9.11 -5.27 -5.51
C VAL A 88 8.47 -6.21 -6.53
N PRO A 89 9.24 -7.10 -7.16
CA PRO A 89 8.71 -8.02 -8.16
C PRO A 89 7.73 -9.00 -7.51
N LYS A 90 6.61 -9.26 -8.19
CA LYS A 90 5.59 -10.22 -7.74
C LYS A 90 5.05 -11.04 -8.91
N SER A 91 5.02 -12.35 -8.71
CA SER A 91 4.33 -13.30 -9.59
C SER A 91 2.85 -13.45 -9.22
N GLY A 92 2.02 -13.86 -10.17
CA GLY A 92 0.58 -14.05 -9.97
C GLY A 92 -0.25 -12.80 -10.26
N GLN A 93 -1.55 -12.90 -9.95
CA GLN A 93 -2.57 -11.88 -10.29
C GLN A 93 -3.42 -11.43 -9.08
N HIS A 94 -3.31 -12.11 -7.95
CA HIS A 94 -4.19 -11.89 -6.79
C HIS A 94 -3.55 -11.06 -5.67
N THR A 95 -2.32 -10.59 -5.85
CA THR A 95 -1.70 -9.68 -4.88
C THR A 95 -2.34 -8.31 -5.04
N GLU A 96 -2.95 -7.81 -3.95
CA GLU A 96 -3.45 -6.44 -3.91
C GLU A 96 -2.30 -5.47 -4.19
N GLY A 97 -2.59 -4.44 -4.96
CA GLY A 97 -1.62 -3.40 -5.28
C GLY A 97 -0.77 -3.64 -6.52
N LEU A 98 -0.96 -4.75 -7.24
CA LEU A 98 -0.21 -5.05 -8.46
C LEU A 98 -0.41 -3.99 -9.53
N GLY A 99 0.70 -3.46 -10.06
CA GLY A 99 0.74 -2.47 -11.13
C GLY A 99 2.03 -2.58 -11.94
N HIS A 100 2.28 -1.56 -12.78
CA HIS A 100 3.58 -1.38 -13.44
C HIS A 100 4.29 -0.19 -12.81
N PHE A 101 5.47 -0.42 -12.25
CA PHE A 101 6.25 0.58 -11.52
C PHE A 101 7.69 0.57 -11.99
N TRP A 102 8.39 1.71 -11.89
CA TRP A 102 9.76 1.85 -12.37
C TRP A 102 10.71 0.90 -11.63
N ASN A 103 11.38 0.01 -12.38
CA ASN A 103 12.46 -0.83 -11.86
C ASN A 103 13.81 -0.22 -12.29
N GLY A 104 14.52 0.40 -11.34
CA GLY A 104 15.81 1.05 -11.60
C GLY A 104 16.89 0.11 -12.14
N SER A 105 16.88 -1.17 -11.75
CA SER A 105 17.84 -2.16 -12.27
C SER A 105 17.55 -2.55 -13.73
N ALA A 106 16.27 -2.51 -14.14
CA ALA A 106 15.83 -2.86 -15.48
C ALA A 106 15.73 -1.64 -16.43
N GLY A 107 15.83 -0.42 -15.90
CA GLY A 107 15.70 0.84 -16.64
C GLY A 107 14.32 1.02 -17.29
N ARG A 108 13.27 0.37 -16.77
CA ARG A 108 11.90 0.45 -17.30
C ARG A 108 10.86 0.12 -16.24
N ALA A 109 9.60 0.45 -16.53
CA ALA A 109 8.49 -0.01 -15.70
C ALA A 109 8.27 -1.52 -15.87
N GLU A 110 8.17 -2.24 -14.76
CA GLU A 110 7.91 -3.68 -14.71
C GLU A 110 6.72 -3.99 -13.80
N ARG A 111 6.10 -5.16 -14.03
CA ARG A 111 4.96 -5.61 -13.23
C ARG A 111 5.40 -5.98 -11.82
N GLY A 112 4.80 -5.37 -10.81
CA GLY A 112 5.12 -5.63 -9.41
C GLY A 112 4.34 -4.74 -8.46
N LEU A 113 4.92 -4.52 -7.28
CA LEU A 113 4.46 -3.53 -6.31
C LEU A 113 5.49 -2.40 -6.24
N GLU A 114 5.06 -1.22 -5.82
CA GLU A 114 5.95 -0.15 -5.38
C GLU A 114 5.69 0.11 -3.90
N ILE A 115 6.76 0.15 -3.12
CA ILE A 115 6.72 0.46 -1.70
C ILE A 115 7.51 1.75 -1.49
N ASN A 116 6.83 2.77 -0.96
CA ASN A 116 7.41 4.03 -0.56
C ASN A 116 7.93 3.90 0.87
N ALA A 117 9.24 4.01 1.07
CA ALA A 117 9.84 4.04 2.38
C ALA A 117 10.16 5.47 2.79
N LEU A 118 9.66 5.90 3.95
CA LEU A 118 10.05 7.15 4.60
C LEU A 118 10.88 6.80 5.84
N SER A 119 12.06 7.40 5.97
CA SER A 119 12.99 7.16 7.07
C SER A 119 13.48 8.45 7.71
N TRP A 120 13.69 8.41 9.02
CA TRP A 120 14.44 9.40 9.79
C TRP A 120 15.91 9.01 9.77
N VAL A 121 16.77 9.85 9.20
CA VAL A 121 18.22 9.61 9.17
C VAL A 121 18.87 10.52 10.19
N ASP A 122 19.43 9.92 11.24
CA ASP A 122 20.34 10.58 12.17
C ASP A 122 21.72 10.65 11.51
N VAL A 123 22.08 11.83 11.02
CA VAL A 123 23.33 12.08 10.30
C VAL A 123 24.51 12.01 11.26
N THR A 124 24.34 12.54 12.47
CA THR A 124 25.38 12.55 13.50
C THR A 124 25.78 11.12 13.91
N ALA A 125 24.82 10.21 14.06
CA ALA A 125 25.05 8.82 14.42
C ALA A 125 25.19 7.88 13.21
N ASN A 126 25.13 8.40 11.97
CA ASN A 126 25.12 7.61 10.73
C ASN A 126 24.13 6.43 10.77
N THR A 127 22.91 6.69 11.23
CA THR A 127 21.89 5.65 11.43
C THR A 127 20.55 6.07 10.85
N ALA A 128 19.93 5.20 10.06
CA ALA A 128 18.59 5.41 9.52
C ALA A 128 17.56 4.58 10.26
N TYR A 129 16.41 5.18 10.58
CA TYR A 129 15.27 4.57 11.22
C TYR A 129 14.04 4.69 10.33
N THR A 130 13.37 3.57 10.04
CA THR A 130 12.15 3.59 9.21
C THR A 130 10.99 4.21 9.97
N ILE A 131 10.34 5.23 9.38
CA ILE A 131 9.10 5.82 9.87
C ILE A 131 7.91 5.03 9.32
N SER A 132 7.84 4.88 8.00
CA SER A 132 6.75 4.19 7.32
C SER A 132 7.24 3.48 6.06
N ALA A 133 6.50 2.43 5.70
CA ALA A 133 6.63 1.73 4.43
C ALA A 133 5.20 1.49 3.91
N GLU A 134 4.81 2.23 2.89
CA GLU A 134 3.46 2.20 2.35
C GLU A 134 3.46 1.78 0.90
N MET A 135 2.48 0.99 0.51
CA MET A 135 2.31 0.56 -0.87
C MET A 135 1.68 1.67 -1.69
N THR A 136 2.28 2.02 -2.84
CA THR A 136 1.63 2.92 -3.81
C THR A 136 0.42 2.19 -4.38
N PRO A 137 -0.80 2.76 -4.28
CA PRO A 137 -1.97 2.17 -4.91
C PRO A 137 -1.77 2.05 -6.43
N PRO A 138 -2.15 0.92 -7.05
CA PRO A 138 -2.08 0.77 -8.49
C PRO A 138 -3.15 1.69 -9.09
N GLY A 139 -2.73 2.75 -9.77
CA GLY A 139 -3.69 3.70 -10.31
C GLY A 139 -3.10 4.83 -11.14
N SER A 140 -3.88 5.22 -12.14
CA SER A 140 -3.89 6.54 -12.79
C SER A 140 -2.60 7.03 -13.46
N GLY A 141 -1.88 6.15 -14.14
CA GLY A 141 -1.14 6.61 -15.32
C GLY A 141 -2.17 7.13 -16.31
N GLY A 142 -2.37 8.45 -16.36
CA GLY A 142 -2.96 9.06 -17.52
C GLY A 142 -2.10 8.66 -18.70
N ALA A 143 -2.56 7.66 -19.47
CA ALA A 143 -2.58 7.88 -20.88
C ALA A 143 -3.48 9.13 -21.05
N SER A 144 -2.87 10.31 -21.09
CA SER A 144 -3.39 11.34 -21.96
C SER A 144 -3.40 10.70 -23.35
N SER A 145 -4.50 10.05 -23.69
CA SER A 145 -4.81 9.61 -25.03
C SER A 145 -5.11 10.82 -25.91
N SER A 146 -4.21 11.80 -25.92
CA SER A 146 -4.29 13.02 -26.71
C SER A 146 -2.93 13.58 -27.12
N ASP A 147 -1.85 12.80 -27.08
CA ASP A 147 -0.64 13.13 -27.84
C ASP A 147 -0.39 11.99 -28.84
N THR A 148 -1.24 11.95 -29.86
CA THR A 148 -0.84 11.38 -31.15
C THR A 148 0.24 12.30 -31.72
N PRO A 149 1.48 11.85 -31.93
CA PRO A 149 2.39 12.59 -32.79
C PRO A 149 1.77 12.59 -34.18
N ALA A 150 1.36 13.76 -34.67
CA ALA A 150 0.92 13.93 -36.04
C ALA A 150 2.04 13.42 -36.96
N ASN A 151 1.78 12.29 -37.65
CA ASN A 151 2.67 11.79 -38.67
C ASN A 151 2.52 12.68 -39.93
N PRO A 152 3.59 13.34 -40.41
CA PRO A 152 3.52 14.17 -41.61
C PRO A 152 3.60 13.26 -42.83
N GLY A 153 2.46 12.96 -43.46
CA GLY A 153 2.47 12.31 -44.76
C GLY A 153 1.26 11.43 -45.03
N THR A 154 0.14 12.05 -45.38
CA THR A 154 -0.82 11.44 -46.32
C THR A 154 -1.55 12.56 -47.07
N PRO A 155 -1.65 12.54 -48.41
CA PRO A 155 -2.26 13.63 -49.15
C PRO A 155 -3.76 13.68 -48.92
N VAL A 156 -4.27 14.90 -48.86
CA VAL A 156 -5.69 15.25 -48.83
C VAL A 156 -6.31 14.82 -50.16
N ASN A 157 -7.27 13.89 -50.13
CA ASN A 157 -8.20 13.69 -51.23
C ASN A 157 -9.59 14.14 -50.77
N ALA A 158 -10.09 15.16 -51.47
CA ALA A 158 -11.43 15.68 -51.36
C ALA A 158 -12.46 14.67 -51.91
N ASP A 159 -13.71 14.93 -51.56
CA ASP A 159 -14.95 14.33 -52.07
C ASP A 159 -15.45 13.06 -51.36
N THR A 160 -16.45 13.22 -50.50
CA THR A 160 -17.82 12.65 -50.63
C THR A 160 -18.66 12.95 -49.36
N PRO A 161 -19.98 13.24 -49.45
CA PRO A 161 -20.68 14.13 -48.51
C PRO A 161 -21.32 13.49 -47.27
N VAL A 162 -21.54 14.37 -46.28
CA VAL A 162 -22.24 14.19 -45.00
C VAL A 162 -23.74 13.90 -45.24
N ASN A 163 -24.29 12.92 -44.51
CA ASN A 163 -25.73 12.76 -44.32
C ASN A 163 -26.05 12.81 -42.81
N PRO A 164 -26.81 13.82 -42.32
CA PRO A 164 -27.23 13.89 -40.93
C PRO A 164 -28.55 13.13 -40.75
N ASP A 165 -28.65 12.31 -39.70
CA ASP A 165 -29.89 12.04 -38.96
C ASP A 165 -29.81 10.68 -38.25
N THR A 166 -29.49 10.66 -36.95
CA THR A 166 -30.28 9.88 -35.98
C THR A 166 -30.03 10.38 -34.56
N ILE A 167 -31.04 10.99 -33.95
CA ILE A 167 -31.13 11.38 -32.53
C ILE A 167 -31.47 10.14 -31.68
N PRO A 168 -30.91 9.96 -30.46
CA PRO A 168 -31.15 8.78 -29.64
C PRO A 168 -32.50 8.86 -28.88
N SER A 169 -33.27 7.76 -28.91
CA SER A 169 -34.56 7.62 -28.22
C SER A 169 -34.45 6.97 -26.84
N LYS A 170 -35.32 7.43 -25.94
CA LYS A 170 -35.42 7.27 -24.48
C LYS A 170 -35.59 5.83 -23.93
N ALA A 171 -35.18 5.69 -22.67
CA ALA A 171 -35.45 4.56 -21.75
C ALA A 171 -36.93 4.37 -21.38
N PRO A 172 -37.33 3.17 -20.89
CA PRO A 172 -38.57 3.01 -20.13
C PRO A 172 -38.40 2.40 -18.72
N SER A 173 -38.87 3.18 -17.74
CA SER A 173 -39.80 2.88 -16.64
C SER A 173 -40.04 1.43 -16.11
N ARG A 174 -39.68 1.29 -14.83
CA ARG A 174 -40.23 0.51 -13.68
C ARG A 174 -41.57 -0.27 -13.86
N ARG A 175 -41.56 -1.56 -13.46
CA ARG A 175 -42.75 -2.29 -12.96
C ARG A 175 -42.46 -3.01 -11.62
N LYS A 176 -43.37 -2.82 -10.66
CA LYS A 176 -43.49 -3.52 -9.36
C LYS A 176 -44.42 -4.74 -9.49
N LYS A 177 -44.28 -5.68 -8.54
CA LYS A 177 -45.18 -6.78 -8.05
C LYS A 177 -44.42 -8.13 -8.11
N THR A 178 -44.46 -9.04 -7.12
CA THR A 178 -45.38 -9.27 -6.00
C THR A 178 -44.73 -10.25 -5.01
N GLU A 179 -45.13 -10.17 -3.73
CA GLU A 179 -44.91 -11.19 -2.70
C GLU A 179 -45.68 -12.48 -3.02
N ALA A 180 -45.14 -13.63 -2.61
CA ALA A 180 -45.92 -14.82 -2.27
C ALA A 180 -45.19 -15.60 -1.17
N LYS A 181 -45.94 -15.89 -0.10
CA LYS A 181 -45.56 -16.58 1.12
C LYS A 181 -46.09 -18.02 1.02
N ALA A 182 -45.28 -19.00 1.42
CA ALA A 182 -45.71 -20.28 1.98
C ALA A 182 -44.58 -20.76 2.89
#